data_AF-A0A1V6F6W6-F1
#
_entry.id   AF-A0A1V6F6W6-F1
#
_cell.length_a   1.000
_cell.length_b   1.000
_cell.length_c   1.000
_cell.angle_alpha   90.00
_cell.angle_beta   90.00
_cell.angle_gamma   90.00
#
_symmetry.space_group_name_H-M   'P 1'
#
loop_
_entity.id
_entity.type
_entity.pdbx_description
1 polymer ?
#
loop_
_entity_poly.entity_id
_entity_poly.type
_entity_poly.pdbx_seq_one_letter_code
_entity_poly.pdbx_strand_id
1 'polypeptide(L)'
;MSTNFNDYKPNYLKIEALGTNDSAINNMTISFHCANYYPSVTLINDNPTLGNITGGGVYFTGSNVTISATPNTNYTFVGWYDTLNNLVSTESSYTFAMPSNDVTYHAKFTTLSKGATTQFGTYPQSKVTDATLISTLNTAAGTLPTSGNNRAWTDYGYYVNSNVSSYMWYIDVPNSGNLYRGVYFTGYRPFSTSYSSSSGDSSQDEHGYYKNETYWFKYEPISWKVLDIAGGKAFLLADLAIDAQDYYHSKFPRDINGTTVYPNNYEHSHIRAWLNDTFYNTAFTTTEKIMIDTTNVDNSVSSTGYDPNPYVCDSTNDKVFLLSYSEVTNTNYGFDAYQLSTDINRKKSPSDYALSQGVNRIADSNSSYYWLRSPHSGNYENARRVRADGMAAAYNIVTAASYGVVPALWIIL
;
A
#
# COMPACT_ATOMS: atom_id res chain seq x y z
N MET A 1 -46.89 -0.29 51.51
CA MET A 1 -47.21 0.57 50.35
C MET A 1 -46.98 -0.27 49.11
N SER A 2 -48.03 -0.60 48.36
CA SER A 2 -47.88 -1.24 47.05
C SER A 2 -47.85 -0.14 46.00
N THR A 3 -46.72 0.00 45.31
CA THR A 3 -46.64 0.77 44.06
C THR A 3 -47.06 -0.15 42.92
N ASN A 4 -48.08 0.24 42.16
CA ASN A 4 -48.38 -0.36 40.87
C ASN A 4 -47.68 0.46 39.77
N PHE A 5 -47.56 -0.09 38.57
CA PHE A 5 -46.93 0.59 37.44
C PHE A 5 -47.88 1.60 36.75
N ASN A 6 -48.85 2.20 37.45
CA ASN A 6 -49.88 3.06 36.84
C ASN A 6 -50.51 2.39 35.59
N ASP A 7 -50.89 1.12 35.70
CA ASP A 7 -51.46 0.30 34.62
C ASP A 7 -50.53 -0.04 33.44
N TYR A 8 -49.24 0.33 33.46
CA TYR A 8 -48.26 -0.17 32.50
C TYR A 8 -47.96 -1.66 32.69
N LYS A 9 -47.95 -2.41 31.59
CA LYS A 9 -47.56 -3.83 31.54
C LYS A 9 -46.17 -3.95 30.90
N PRO A 10 -45.09 -4.07 31.67
CA PRO A 10 -43.76 -4.21 31.08
C PRO A 10 -43.64 -5.56 30.34
N ASN A 11 -43.02 -5.54 29.16
CA ASN A 11 -42.81 -6.74 28.35
C ASN A 11 -41.70 -7.65 28.93
N TYR A 12 -40.78 -7.12 29.72
CA TYR A 12 -39.70 -7.87 30.38
C TYR A 12 -39.37 -7.28 31.76
N LEU A 13 -38.96 -8.13 32.70
CA LEU A 13 -38.46 -7.74 34.02
C LEU A 13 -37.17 -8.53 34.30
N LYS A 14 -36.02 -7.86 34.40
CA LYS A 14 -34.75 -8.49 34.85
C LYS A 14 -34.46 -8.06 36.28
N ILE A 15 -34.21 -9.03 37.15
CA ILE A 15 -33.78 -8.83 38.54
C ILE A 15 -32.43 -9.52 38.69
N GLU A 16 -31.40 -8.78 39.14
CA GLU A 16 -30.04 -9.31 39.30
C GLU A 16 -29.55 -9.01 40.72
N ALA A 17 -29.17 -10.06 41.45
CA ALA A 17 -28.73 -9.97 42.83
C ALA A 17 -27.30 -10.52 42.95
N LEU A 18 -26.36 -9.69 43.40
CA LEU A 18 -24.97 -10.09 43.67
C LEU A 18 -24.75 -10.07 45.18
N GLY A 19 -24.49 -11.23 45.76
CA GLY A 19 -24.23 -11.39 47.19
C GLY A 19 -22.91 -12.13 47.43
N THR A 20 -22.16 -11.71 48.44
CA THR A 20 -20.87 -12.34 48.77
C THR A 20 -20.91 -13.27 49.97
N ASN A 21 -21.96 -13.28 50.82
CA ASN A 21 -22.20 -14.28 51.88
C ASN A 21 -23.64 -14.21 52.43
N ASP A 22 -24.08 -15.34 53.00
CA ASP A 22 -25.43 -15.60 53.50
C ASP A 22 -25.67 -14.91 54.86
N SER A 23 -26.46 -13.83 54.88
CA SER A 23 -27.32 -13.33 55.99
C SER A 23 -27.68 -11.85 55.81
N ALA A 24 -28.96 -11.59 55.55
CA ALA A 24 -29.67 -10.30 55.58
C ALA A 24 -29.20 -9.20 54.60
N ILE A 25 -30.08 -8.87 53.65
CA ILE A 25 -29.95 -7.70 52.78
C ILE A 25 -30.33 -6.45 53.60
N ASN A 26 -29.33 -5.72 54.11
CA ASN A 26 -29.54 -4.55 54.99
C ASN A 26 -30.11 -3.31 54.27
N ASN A 27 -30.00 -3.21 52.95
CA ASN A 27 -30.75 -2.26 52.14
C ASN A 27 -30.71 -2.70 50.67
N MET A 28 -31.87 -2.68 50.01
CA MET A 28 -32.02 -3.00 48.59
C MET A 28 -32.77 -1.84 47.94
N THR A 29 -32.10 -1.08 47.09
CA THR A 29 -32.77 -0.06 46.27
C THR A 29 -33.24 -0.72 44.99
N ILE A 30 -34.55 -0.92 44.86
CA ILE A 30 -35.18 -1.33 43.60
C ILE A 30 -35.65 -0.05 42.91
N SER A 31 -34.99 0.33 41.83
CA SER A 31 -35.33 1.52 41.03
C SER A 31 -36.19 1.10 39.85
N PHE A 32 -37.39 1.68 39.74
CA PHE A 32 -38.28 1.48 38.60
C PHE A 32 -38.23 2.71 37.70
N HIS A 33 -37.93 2.51 36.42
CA HIS A 33 -37.95 3.56 35.41
C HIS A 33 -39.06 3.26 34.41
N CYS A 34 -40.09 4.10 34.38
CA CYS A 34 -41.15 4.01 33.38
C CYS A 34 -40.74 4.89 32.20
N ALA A 35 -40.23 4.27 31.13
CA ALA A 35 -39.98 4.93 29.85
C ALA A 35 -40.90 4.32 28.79
N ASN A 36 -41.49 5.17 27.95
CA ASN A 36 -42.41 4.73 26.89
C ASN A 36 -41.70 3.99 25.74
N TYR A 37 -40.39 4.14 25.65
CA TYR A 37 -39.57 3.56 24.60
C TYR A 37 -38.18 3.27 25.16
N TYR A 38 -37.69 2.06 24.89
CA TYR A 38 -36.32 1.67 25.16
C TYR A 38 -35.66 1.36 23.82
N PRO A 39 -34.70 2.17 23.38
CA PRO A 39 -33.99 1.90 22.15
C PRO A 39 -33.12 0.65 22.28
N SER A 40 -32.94 -0.03 21.16
CA SER A 40 -32.18 -1.26 21.02
C SER A 40 -30.86 -1.05 20.28
N VAL A 41 -29.86 -1.84 20.66
CA VAL A 41 -28.59 -1.99 19.97
C VAL A 41 -28.60 -3.35 19.29
N THR A 42 -28.70 -3.35 17.96
CA THR A 42 -28.56 -4.55 17.14
C THR A 42 -27.11 -4.67 16.69
N LEU A 43 -26.51 -5.85 16.86
CA LEU A 43 -25.15 -6.12 16.37
C LEU A 43 -25.21 -7.17 15.25
N ILE A 44 -24.48 -6.90 14.16
CA ILE A 44 -24.38 -7.80 13.01
C ILE A 44 -22.91 -8.18 12.85
N ASN A 45 -22.63 -9.48 12.76
CA ASN A 45 -21.33 -9.96 12.30
C ASN A 45 -21.49 -10.40 10.85
N ASP A 46 -20.96 -9.62 9.92
CA ASP A 46 -21.09 -9.89 8.49
C ASP A 46 -20.44 -11.22 8.08
N ASN A 47 -19.48 -11.71 8.89
CA ASN A 47 -18.88 -13.03 8.72
C ASN A 47 -18.78 -13.75 10.08
N PRO A 48 -19.83 -14.48 10.50
CA PRO A 48 -19.92 -15.13 11.83
C PRO A 48 -18.78 -16.10 12.15
N THR A 49 -18.06 -16.59 11.13
CA THR A 49 -16.93 -17.52 11.30
C THR A 49 -15.62 -16.82 11.72
N LEU A 50 -15.51 -15.49 11.55
CA LEU A 50 -14.26 -14.74 11.77
C LEU A 50 -14.12 -14.20 13.19
N GLY A 51 -15.19 -14.20 13.97
CA GLY A 51 -15.18 -13.69 15.34
C GLY A 51 -16.56 -13.71 15.99
N ASN A 52 -16.61 -13.27 17.25
CA ASN A 52 -17.83 -13.17 18.03
C ASN A 52 -18.09 -11.72 18.46
N ILE A 53 -19.36 -11.38 18.66
CA ILE A 53 -19.81 -10.04 19.05
C ILE A 53 -20.75 -10.11 20.24
N THR A 54 -20.67 -9.14 21.15
CA THR A 54 -21.47 -9.05 22.38
C THR A 54 -21.80 -7.60 22.73
N GLY A 55 -22.78 -7.39 23.62
CA GLY A 55 -23.21 -6.06 24.07
C GLY A 55 -24.44 -5.49 23.37
N GLY A 56 -25.04 -6.24 22.44
CA GLY A 56 -26.37 -5.92 21.91
C GLY A 56 -27.46 -6.08 22.96
N GLY A 57 -28.61 -5.43 22.78
CA GLY A 57 -29.71 -5.48 23.73
C GLY A 57 -30.55 -4.22 23.77
N VAL A 58 -31.37 -4.08 24.80
CA VAL A 58 -32.29 -2.95 24.99
C VAL A 58 -31.80 -2.12 26.18
N TYR A 59 -31.67 -0.81 26.01
CA TYR A 59 -30.98 0.07 26.96
C TYR A 59 -31.76 1.37 27.24
N PHE A 60 -31.45 2.02 28.36
CA PHE A 60 -31.97 3.35 28.66
C PHE A 60 -31.24 4.40 27.82
N THR A 61 -31.97 5.36 27.25
CA THR A 61 -31.35 6.54 26.64
C THR A 61 -30.43 7.26 27.62
N GLY A 62 -29.24 7.63 27.14
CA GLY A 62 -28.18 8.26 27.94
C GLY A 62 -27.35 7.30 28.80
N SER A 63 -27.71 6.01 28.91
CA SER A 63 -26.85 5.04 29.59
C SER A 63 -25.61 4.71 28.77
N ASN A 64 -24.50 4.39 29.45
CA ASN A 64 -23.29 3.94 28.79
C ASN A 64 -23.44 2.46 28.39
N VAL A 65 -23.34 2.20 27.09
CA VAL A 65 -23.41 0.86 26.51
C VAL A 65 -22.05 0.50 25.96
N THR A 66 -21.56 -0.71 26.28
CA THR A 66 -20.30 -1.25 25.75
C THR A 66 -20.59 -2.43 24.84
N ILE A 67 -20.17 -2.34 23.58
CA ILE A 67 -20.19 -3.44 22.61
C ILE A 67 -18.78 -3.99 22.45
N SER A 68 -18.64 -5.31 22.26
CA SER A 68 -17.33 -5.97 22.21
C SER A 68 -17.25 -7.01 21.10
N ALA A 69 -16.14 -6.99 20.36
CA ALA A 69 -15.81 -7.92 19.28
C ALA A 69 -14.55 -8.71 19.63
N THR A 70 -14.60 -10.03 19.47
CA THR A 70 -13.47 -10.93 19.72
C THR A 70 -13.17 -11.72 18.44
N PRO A 71 -12.07 -11.42 17.73
CA PRO A 71 -11.65 -12.21 16.58
C PRO A 71 -11.38 -13.67 16.94
N ASN A 72 -11.73 -14.58 16.05
CA ASN A 72 -11.24 -15.95 16.11
C ASN A 72 -9.75 -15.99 15.73
N THR A 73 -9.06 -17.08 16.08
CA THR A 73 -7.64 -17.28 15.75
C THR A 73 -7.37 -17.03 14.26
N ASN A 74 -6.30 -16.28 13.96
CA ASN A 74 -5.86 -15.87 12.62
C ASN A 74 -6.72 -14.82 11.90
N TYR A 75 -7.70 -14.21 12.59
CA TYR A 75 -8.47 -13.08 12.06
C TYR A 75 -8.19 -11.81 12.86
N THR A 76 -8.38 -10.66 12.21
CA THR A 76 -8.21 -9.34 12.80
C THR A 76 -9.53 -8.60 12.82
N PHE A 77 -9.88 -7.99 13.95
CA PHE A 77 -11.02 -7.06 14.02
C PHE A 77 -10.67 -5.79 13.26
N VAL A 78 -11.54 -5.38 12.34
CA VAL A 78 -11.33 -4.22 11.46
C VAL A 78 -11.94 -2.97 12.07
N GLY A 79 -13.16 -3.08 12.61
CA GLY A 79 -13.89 -1.96 13.19
C GLY A 79 -15.39 -2.21 13.32
N TRP A 80 -16.04 -1.30 14.05
CA TRP A 80 -17.49 -1.19 14.14
C TRP A 80 -18.00 -0.17 13.13
N TYR A 81 -19.04 -0.53 12.37
CA TYR A 81 -19.62 0.29 11.31
C TYR A 81 -21.11 0.51 11.54
N ASP A 82 -21.64 1.65 11.13
CA ASP A 82 -23.09 1.88 11.10
C ASP A 82 -23.75 1.21 9.87
N THR A 83 -25.08 1.34 9.75
CA THR A 83 -25.84 0.80 8.60
C THR A 83 -25.55 1.49 7.28
N LEU A 84 -24.87 2.65 7.30
CA LEU A 84 -24.42 3.38 6.13
C LEU A 84 -22.97 3.04 5.78
N ASN A 85 -22.37 2.05 6.47
CA ASN A 85 -21.00 1.60 6.30
C ASN A 85 -19.95 2.68 6.68
N ASN A 86 -20.29 3.63 7.55
CA ASN A 86 -19.32 4.56 8.14
C ASN A 86 -18.62 3.90 9.32
N LEU A 87 -17.29 4.07 9.42
CA LEU A 87 -16.52 3.59 10.57
C LEU A 87 -16.86 4.40 11.83
N VAL A 88 -17.29 3.70 12.87
CA VAL A 88 -17.71 4.28 14.17
C VAL A 88 -16.60 4.14 15.21
N SER A 89 -15.93 2.99 15.25
CA SER A 89 -14.82 2.73 16.17
C SER A 89 -13.86 1.68 15.63
N THR A 90 -12.56 1.87 15.83
CA THR A 90 -11.52 0.87 15.60
C THR A 90 -11.27 -0.02 16.81
N GLU A 91 -11.74 0.40 17.99
CA GLU A 91 -11.56 -0.34 19.22
C GLU A 91 -12.51 -1.53 19.27
N SER A 92 -11.96 -2.73 19.54
CA SER A 92 -12.74 -3.96 19.68
C SER A 92 -13.77 -3.86 20.81
N SER A 93 -13.48 -3.06 21.84
CA SER A 93 -14.42 -2.64 22.87
C SER A 93 -14.78 -1.18 22.67
N TYR A 94 -16.04 -0.91 22.32
CA TYR A 94 -16.53 0.45 22.05
C TYR A 94 -17.64 0.81 23.03
N THR A 95 -17.48 1.94 23.74
CA THR A 95 -18.45 2.45 24.70
C THR A 95 -19.05 3.77 24.22
N PHE A 96 -20.37 3.88 24.26
CA PHE A 96 -21.11 5.07 23.84
C PHE A 96 -22.33 5.33 24.72
N ALA A 97 -22.81 6.57 24.71
CA ALA A 97 -24.08 6.92 25.35
C ALA A 97 -25.24 6.51 24.43
N MET A 98 -26.18 5.71 24.93
CA MET A 98 -27.30 5.20 24.15
C MET A 98 -28.17 6.35 23.62
N PRO A 99 -28.39 6.49 22.30
CA PRO A 99 -29.25 7.53 21.75
C PRO A 99 -30.74 7.28 22.04
N SER A 100 -31.61 8.19 21.62
CA SER A 100 -33.07 8.07 21.79
C SER A 100 -33.77 7.22 20.73
N ASN A 101 -33.02 6.54 19.87
CA ASN A 101 -33.50 5.70 18.77
C ASN A 101 -32.72 4.38 18.70
N ASP A 102 -33.29 3.38 18.06
CA ASP A 102 -32.58 2.12 17.75
C ASP A 102 -31.32 2.38 16.93
N VAL A 103 -30.27 1.62 17.21
CA VAL A 103 -29.00 1.64 16.47
C VAL A 103 -28.59 0.22 16.06
N THR A 104 -27.93 0.13 14.92
CA THR A 104 -27.36 -1.12 14.42
C THR A 104 -25.88 -0.91 14.12
N TYR A 105 -25.03 -1.79 14.64
CA TYR A 105 -23.60 -1.80 14.37
C TYR A 105 -23.17 -3.11 13.73
N HIS A 106 -22.39 -3.01 12.66
CA HIS A 106 -21.73 -4.12 11.97
C HIS A 106 -20.30 -4.26 12.47
N ALA A 107 -19.93 -5.44 12.95
CA ALA A 107 -18.54 -5.80 13.20
C ALA A 107 -17.92 -6.37 11.93
N LYS A 108 -16.80 -5.80 11.50
CA LYS A 108 -16.01 -6.35 10.40
C LYS A 108 -14.75 -7.03 10.90
N PHE A 109 -14.41 -8.14 10.25
CA PHE A 109 -13.19 -8.90 10.49
C PHE A 109 -12.51 -9.19 9.15
N THR A 110 -11.19 -9.36 9.17
CA THR A 110 -10.39 -9.71 7.99
C THR A 110 -9.48 -10.90 8.27
N THR A 111 -9.09 -11.61 7.22
CA THR A 111 -8.01 -12.61 7.23
C THR A 111 -6.62 -11.97 7.22
N LEU A 112 -6.51 -10.68 6.88
CA LEU A 112 -5.24 -9.98 6.92
C LEU A 112 -4.81 -9.75 8.36
N SER A 113 -3.52 -9.92 8.62
CA SER A 113 -2.90 -9.58 9.88
C SER A 113 -1.61 -8.83 9.62
N LYS A 114 -1.25 -7.94 10.56
CA LYS A 114 -0.01 -7.20 10.50
C LYS A 114 1.19 -8.16 10.46
N GLY A 115 2.09 -7.94 9.51
CA GLY A 115 3.22 -8.82 9.24
C GLY A 115 2.90 -10.02 8.34
N ALA A 116 1.64 -10.25 7.94
CA ALA A 116 1.31 -11.27 6.93
C ALA A 116 1.67 -10.79 5.52
N THR A 117 1.64 -11.74 4.58
CA THR A 117 1.74 -11.47 3.14
C THR A 117 0.37 -11.67 2.49
N THR A 118 0.03 -10.83 1.53
CA THR A 118 -1.19 -10.92 0.71
C THR A 118 -0.87 -10.70 -0.77
N GLN A 119 -1.81 -11.07 -1.65
CA GLN A 119 -1.73 -10.80 -3.09
C GLN A 119 -2.81 -9.82 -3.51
N PHE A 120 -2.43 -8.82 -4.31
CA PHE A 120 -3.35 -7.77 -4.76
C PHE A 120 -2.81 -7.10 -6.02
N GLY A 121 -3.62 -6.99 -7.07
CA GLY A 121 -3.16 -6.57 -8.39
C GLY A 121 -2.22 -7.57 -9.06
N THR A 122 -1.87 -7.33 -10.31
CA THR A 122 -0.96 -8.15 -11.12
C THR A 122 0.03 -7.29 -11.88
N TYR A 123 1.27 -7.75 -12.04
CA TYR A 123 2.30 -7.02 -12.80
C TYR A 123 3.28 -8.01 -13.45
N PRO A 124 3.97 -7.67 -14.56
CA PRO A 124 5.05 -8.48 -15.10
C PRO A 124 6.14 -8.73 -14.05
N GLN A 125 6.48 -10.01 -13.84
CA GLN A 125 7.43 -10.41 -12.80
C GLN A 125 8.46 -11.41 -13.33
N SER A 126 8.14 -12.70 -13.42
CA SER A 126 9.09 -13.74 -13.83
C SER A 126 9.34 -13.78 -15.34
N LYS A 127 10.59 -14.06 -15.73
CA LYS A 127 10.98 -14.26 -17.14
C LYS A 127 10.46 -15.61 -17.64
N VAL A 128 9.81 -15.60 -18.80
CA VAL A 128 9.41 -16.83 -19.49
C VAL A 128 10.65 -17.48 -20.11
N THR A 129 10.85 -18.77 -19.83
CA THR A 129 11.97 -19.56 -20.34
C THR A 129 11.53 -20.72 -21.24
N ASP A 130 10.22 -21.03 -21.29
CA ASP A 130 9.68 -22.06 -22.16
C ASP A 130 9.74 -21.62 -23.64
N ALA A 131 10.52 -22.34 -24.45
CA ALA A 131 10.77 -21.99 -25.85
C ALA A 131 9.51 -22.05 -26.73
N THR A 132 8.56 -22.94 -26.42
CA THR A 132 7.32 -23.08 -27.20
C THR A 132 6.39 -21.90 -26.93
N LEU A 133 6.28 -21.50 -25.67
CA LEU A 133 5.52 -20.32 -25.25
C LEU A 133 6.15 -19.05 -25.83
N ILE A 134 7.47 -18.90 -25.79
CA ILE A 134 8.17 -17.74 -26.40
C ILE A 134 7.87 -17.66 -27.89
N SER A 135 7.94 -18.78 -28.63
CA SER A 135 7.61 -18.81 -30.07
C SER A 135 6.16 -18.37 -30.33
N THR A 136 5.22 -18.82 -29.50
CA THR A 136 3.81 -18.45 -29.58
C THR A 136 3.61 -16.96 -29.33
N LEU A 137 4.23 -16.41 -28.28
CA LEU A 137 4.12 -15.00 -27.92
C LEU A 137 4.79 -14.10 -28.97
N ASN A 138 5.96 -14.47 -29.50
CA ASN A 138 6.60 -13.74 -30.60
C ASN A 138 5.72 -13.71 -31.86
N THR A 139 5.08 -14.83 -32.20
CA THR A 139 4.15 -14.89 -33.33
C THR A 139 2.97 -13.94 -33.12
N ALA A 140 2.40 -13.91 -31.91
CA ALA A 140 1.29 -13.03 -31.56
C ALA A 140 1.69 -11.54 -31.51
N ALA A 141 2.91 -11.22 -31.08
CA ALA A 141 3.44 -9.86 -31.02
C ALA A 141 3.70 -9.25 -32.41
N GLY A 142 3.86 -10.09 -33.44
CA GLY A 142 4.05 -9.68 -34.81
C GLY A 142 5.39 -8.98 -35.05
N THR A 143 5.38 -7.95 -35.91
CA THR A 143 6.60 -7.25 -36.33
C THR A 143 7.20 -6.41 -35.21
N LEU A 144 8.51 -6.54 -35.00
CA LEU A 144 9.26 -5.77 -34.02
C LEU A 144 9.25 -4.26 -34.33
N PRO A 145 9.29 -3.41 -33.29
CA PRO A 145 9.33 -1.96 -33.45
C PRO A 145 10.72 -1.47 -33.85
N THR A 146 10.77 -0.23 -34.32
CA THR A 146 11.99 0.53 -34.62
C THR A 146 11.82 1.97 -34.15
N SER A 147 12.90 2.74 -34.02
CA SER A 147 12.85 4.14 -33.56
C SER A 147 11.96 5.07 -34.41
N GLY A 148 11.71 4.72 -35.67
CA GLY A 148 10.81 5.47 -36.56
C GLY A 148 9.40 4.89 -36.69
N ASN A 149 9.14 3.71 -36.13
CA ASN A 149 7.85 3.04 -36.24
C ASN A 149 7.65 1.99 -35.13
N ASN A 150 6.76 2.28 -34.20
CA ASN A 150 6.49 1.43 -33.04
C ASN A 150 5.62 0.20 -33.36
N ARG A 151 5.01 0.12 -34.56
CA ARG A 151 4.07 -0.96 -34.91
C ARG A 151 2.96 -1.09 -33.86
N ALA A 152 2.70 -2.31 -33.36
CA ALA A 152 1.76 -2.57 -32.27
C ALA A 152 2.37 -2.42 -30.87
N TRP A 153 3.66 -2.10 -30.78
CA TRP A 153 4.37 -1.95 -29.53
C TRP A 153 4.23 -0.53 -28.99
N THR A 154 4.36 -0.39 -27.67
CA THR A 154 4.34 0.90 -26.98
C THR A 154 5.76 1.27 -26.58
N ASP A 155 6.17 2.50 -26.89
CA ASP A 155 7.47 3.03 -26.48
C ASP A 155 7.45 3.36 -24.99
N TYR A 156 8.52 3.02 -24.27
CA TYR A 156 8.64 3.41 -22.86
C TYR A 156 8.93 4.91 -22.68
N GLY A 157 9.47 5.59 -23.69
CA GLY A 157 9.83 7.01 -23.61
C GLY A 157 11.01 7.28 -22.69
N TYR A 158 11.92 6.32 -22.51
CA TYR A 158 13.08 6.46 -21.63
C TYR A 158 14.13 7.43 -22.18
N TYR A 159 14.97 7.92 -21.27
CA TYR A 159 15.97 8.95 -21.55
C TYR A 159 17.34 8.35 -21.87
N VAL A 160 17.99 8.88 -22.90
CA VAL A 160 19.40 8.68 -23.22
C VAL A 160 20.00 10.05 -23.52
N ASN A 161 21.16 10.36 -22.95
CA ASN A 161 21.79 11.68 -23.07
C ASN A 161 20.82 12.84 -22.75
N SER A 162 20.00 12.67 -21.71
CA SER A 162 18.97 13.62 -21.26
C SER A 162 17.79 13.84 -22.22
N ASN A 163 17.67 13.04 -23.28
CA ASN A 163 16.59 13.15 -24.27
C ASN A 163 15.74 11.90 -24.28
N VAL A 164 14.41 12.07 -24.34
CA VAL A 164 13.48 10.96 -24.62
C VAL A 164 13.90 10.32 -25.94
N SER A 165 14.13 9.01 -25.90
CA SER A 165 14.71 8.25 -27.00
C SER A 165 13.90 6.98 -27.25
N SER A 166 13.59 6.73 -28.52
CA SER A 166 12.85 5.54 -28.96
C SER A 166 13.80 4.39 -29.23
N TYR A 167 14.05 3.56 -28.20
CA TYR A 167 14.98 2.42 -28.29
C TYR A 167 14.52 1.19 -27.48
N MET A 168 13.45 1.31 -26.70
CA MET A 168 12.93 0.26 -25.84
C MET A 168 11.41 0.33 -25.83
N TRP A 169 10.77 -0.81 -26.06
CA TRP A 169 9.33 -0.92 -26.22
C TRP A 169 8.77 -2.13 -25.47
N TYR A 170 7.47 -2.11 -25.23
CA TYR A 170 6.73 -3.25 -24.73
C TYR A 170 5.46 -3.53 -25.50
N ILE A 171 4.97 -4.76 -25.35
CA ILE A 171 3.65 -5.17 -25.80
C ILE A 171 3.07 -6.16 -24.80
N ASP A 172 1.79 -6.06 -24.51
CA ASP A 172 1.10 -6.99 -23.62
C ASP A 172 0.29 -7.98 -24.48
N VAL A 173 0.54 -9.28 -24.32
CA VAL A 173 -0.05 -10.36 -25.13
C VAL A 173 -0.76 -11.37 -24.23
N PRO A 174 -2.08 -11.56 -24.37
CA PRO A 174 -2.79 -12.62 -23.68
C PRO A 174 -2.52 -13.99 -24.34
N ASN A 175 -2.28 -15.02 -23.52
CA ASN A 175 -2.14 -16.39 -23.97
C ASN A 175 -2.63 -17.38 -22.91
N SER A 176 -3.56 -18.27 -23.27
CA SER A 176 -4.11 -19.32 -22.41
C SER A 176 -4.54 -18.82 -21.01
N GLY A 177 -5.33 -17.73 -20.98
CA GLY A 177 -5.86 -17.15 -19.74
C GLY A 177 -4.84 -16.39 -18.88
N ASN A 178 -3.59 -16.25 -19.34
CA ASN A 178 -2.57 -15.44 -18.69
C ASN A 178 -2.23 -14.22 -19.56
N LEU A 179 -1.66 -13.19 -18.97
CA LEU A 179 -1.12 -12.02 -19.69
C LEU A 179 0.41 -12.03 -19.60
N TYR A 180 1.08 -11.63 -20.67
CA TYR A 180 2.54 -11.56 -20.75
C TYR A 180 2.99 -10.23 -21.32
N ARG A 181 4.00 -9.62 -20.71
CA ARG A 181 4.68 -8.44 -21.27
C ARG A 181 5.90 -8.86 -22.07
N GLY A 182 5.89 -8.56 -23.36
CA GLY A 182 7.06 -8.61 -24.22
C GLY A 182 7.84 -7.30 -24.08
N VAL A 183 9.16 -7.39 -23.98
CA VAL A 183 10.09 -6.26 -23.96
C VAL A 183 11.12 -6.46 -25.05
N TYR A 184 11.29 -5.45 -25.89
CA TYR A 184 12.27 -5.42 -26.97
C TYR A 184 13.03 -4.10 -26.91
N PHE A 185 14.35 -4.14 -27.09
CA PHE A 185 15.17 -2.93 -27.12
C PHE A 185 16.36 -3.05 -28.07
N THR A 186 16.69 -1.94 -28.71
CA THR A 186 17.83 -1.80 -29.63
C THR A 186 19.01 -1.07 -29.00
N GLY A 187 18.81 -0.52 -27.80
CA GLY A 187 19.82 0.10 -26.93
C GLY A 187 19.62 -0.32 -25.47
N TYR A 188 20.69 -0.33 -24.69
CA TYR A 188 20.57 -0.53 -23.25
C TYR A 188 20.00 0.72 -22.57
N ARG A 189 19.14 0.53 -21.58
CA ARG A 189 18.71 1.57 -20.65
C ARG A 189 19.89 1.95 -19.74
N PRO A 190 20.34 3.21 -19.77
CA PRO A 190 21.48 3.61 -18.97
C PRO A 190 21.14 3.72 -17.47
N PHE A 191 22.15 3.68 -16.60
CA PHE A 191 22.04 3.87 -15.16
C PHE A 191 21.46 5.23 -14.77
N SER A 192 21.60 6.21 -15.65
CA SER A 192 21.07 7.56 -15.46
C SER A 192 20.50 8.12 -16.76
N THR A 193 19.45 8.93 -16.65
CA THR A 193 18.80 9.59 -17.79
C THR A 193 19.76 10.43 -18.63
N SER A 194 20.86 10.92 -18.05
CA SER A 194 21.88 11.73 -18.75
C SER A 194 22.96 10.92 -19.46
N TYR A 195 23.02 9.60 -19.29
CA TYR A 195 24.10 8.77 -19.83
C TYR A 195 23.78 8.24 -21.22
N SER A 196 24.83 7.81 -21.91
CA SER A 196 24.73 7.18 -23.22
C SER A 196 24.25 5.74 -23.08
N SER A 197 23.64 5.20 -24.14
CA SER A 197 23.27 3.79 -24.18
C SER A 197 24.51 2.95 -24.46
N SER A 198 25.02 2.26 -23.43
CA SER A 198 26.18 1.38 -23.51
C SER A 198 26.08 0.24 -22.49
N SER A 199 26.84 -0.84 -22.69
CA SER A 199 26.96 -1.90 -21.67
C SER A 199 27.78 -1.46 -20.46
N GLY A 200 28.65 -0.45 -20.59
CA GLY A 200 29.37 0.12 -19.45
C GLY A 200 28.50 0.99 -18.54
N ASP A 201 27.37 1.46 -19.07
CA ASP A 201 26.41 2.32 -18.37
C ASP A 201 25.09 1.60 -18.08
N SER A 202 25.03 0.27 -18.12
CA SER A 202 23.81 -0.50 -17.84
C SER A 202 24.13 -1.80 -17.10
N SER A 203 23.13 -2.39 -16.45
CA SER A 203 23.22 -3.72 -15.84
C SER A 203 22.36 -4.75 -16.57
N GLN A 204 21.70 -4.38 -17.68
CA GLN A 204 20.80 -5.29 -18.39
C GLN A 204 21.56 -6.52 -18.92
N ASP A 205 22.73 -6.34 -19.52
CA ASP A 205 23.56 -7.41 -20.06
C ASP A 205 24.22 -8.24 -18.95
N GLU A 206 24.63 -7.63 -17.84
CA GLU A 206 25.05 -8.33 -16.62
C GLU A 206 23.94 -9.24 -16.05
N HIS A 207 22.68 -9.00 -16.44
CA HIS A 207 21.51 -9.78 -16.04
C HIS A 207 20.97 -10.67 -17.17
N GLY A 208 21.70 -10.79 -18.29
CA GLY A 208 21.34 -11.67 -19.41
C GLY A 208 20.22 -11.14 -20.30
N TYR A 209 20.10 -9.81 -20.39
CA TYR A 209 19.22 -9.11 -21.33
C TYR A 209 20.06 -8.33 -22.33
N TYR A 210 20.06 -8.78 -23.58
CA TYR A 210 20.85 -8.26 -24.69
C TYR A 210 19.98 -7.52 -25.71
N LYS A 211 20.60 -6.59 -26.44
CA LYS A 211 19.93 -5.80 -27.48
C LYS A 211 19.46 -6.70 -28.64
N ASN A 212 18.41 -6.25 -29.30
CA ASN A 212 17.78 -6.89 -30.46
C ASN A 212 17.17 -8.27 -30.17
N GLU A 213 16.88 -8.55 -28.92
CA GLU A 213 16.15 -9.74 -28.48
C GLU A 213 14.82 -9.35 -27.83
N THR A 214 13.84 -10.24 -27.91
CA THR A 214 12.56 -10.09 -27.21
C THR A 214 12.54 -10.96 -25.96
N TYR A 215 12.26 -10.35 -24.82
CA TYR A 215 12.09 -11.03 -23.54
C TYR A 215 10.63 -10.96 -23.09
N TRP A 216 10.13 -12.06 -22.56
CA TRP A 216 8.75 -12.19 -22.12
C TRP A 216 8.67 -12.34 -20.61
N PHE A 217 7.72 -11.65 -19.99
CA PHE A 217 7.49 -11.66 -18.55
C PHE A 217 6.04 -11.98 -18.26
N LYS A 218 5.79 -12.90 -17.35
CA LYS A 218 4.42 -13.27 -16.97
C LYS A 218 3.84 -12.21 -16.04
N TYR A 219 2.59 -11.81 -16.27
CA TYR A 219 1.82 -11.07 -15.26
C TYR A 219 1.44 -12.02 -14.14
N GLU A 220 1.88 -11.68 -12.94
CA GLU A 220 1.67 -12.48 -11.75
C GLU A 220 1.09 -11.58 -10.65
N PRO A 221 0.29 -12.14 -9.71
CA PRO A 221 -0.16 -11.40 -8.56
C PRO A 221 1.01 -10.75 -7.83
N ILE A 222 0.88 -9.47 -7.48
CA ILE A 222 1.91 -8.77 -6.70
C ILE A 222 1.80 -9.26 -5.25
N SER A 223 2.91 -9.70 -4.68
CA SER A 223 3.01 -10.06 -3.27
C SER A 223 3.29 -8.82 -2.42
N TRP A 224 2.52 -8.64 -1.34
CA TRP A 224 2.59 -7.49 -0.46
C TRP A 224 2.74 -7.91 1.00
N LYS A 225 3.66 -7.27 1.71
CA LYS A 225 3.71 -7.28 3.17
C LYS A 225 2.66 -6.34 3.74
N VAL A 226 1.85 -6.82 4.67
CA VAL A 226 0.94 -5.99 5.48
C VAL A 226 1.76 -5.30 6.56
N LEU A 227 2.05 -4.02 6.39
CA LEU A 227 2.80 -3.22 7.37
C LEU A 227 1.93 -2.81 8.56
N ASP A 228 0.64 -2.54 8.32
CA ASP A 228 -0.30 -2.13 9.36
C ASP A 228 -1.75 -2.44 9.02
N ILE A 229 -2.60 -2.49 10.04
CA ILE A 229 -4.06 -2.54 9.90
C ILE A 229 -4.63 -1.48 10.85
N ALA A 230 -5.23 -0.44 10.30
CA ALA A 230 -5.73 0.69 11.06
C ALA A 230 -6.89 1.37 10.32
N GLY A 231 -7.87 1.88 11.07
CA GLY A 231 -8.95 2.69 10.49
C GLY A 231 -9.78 1.99 9.42
N GLY A 232 -9.97 0.67 9.53
CA GLY A 232 -10.68 -0.10 8.51
C GLY A 232 -9.88 -0.41 7.25
N LYS A 233 -8.56 -0.22 7.27
CA LYS A 233 -7.67 -0.31 6.11
C LYS A 233 -6.44 -1.15 6.41
N ALA A 234 -5.80 -1.69 5.38
CA ALA A 234 -4.50 -2.34 5.47
C ALA A 234 -3.43 -1.56 4.68
N PHE A 235 -2.29 -1.31 5.31
CA PHE A 235 -1.14 -0.69 4.66
C PHE A 235 -0.23 -1.76 4.08
N LEU A 236 -0.03 -1.72 2.76
CA LEU A 236 0.69 -2.73 2.01
C LEU A 236 2.00 -2.17 1.45
N LEU A 237 3.05 -2.99 1.46
CA LEU A 237 4.33 -2.73 0.79
C LEU A 237 4.68 -3.89 -0.12
N ALA A 238 5.03 -3.63 -1.37
CA ALA A 238 5.44 -4.67 -2.31
C ALA A 238 6.67 -5.44 -1.79
N ASP A 239 6.63 -6.77 -1.92
CA ASP A 239 7.73 -7.63 -1.46
C ASP A 239 8.96 -7.57 -2.38
N LEU A 240 8.77 -7.16 -3.64
CA LEU A 240 9.82 -7.02 -4.65
C LEU A 240 9.99 -5.56 -5.05
N ALA A 241 11.19 -5.22 -5.52
CA ALA A 241 11.36 -4.11 -6.44
C ALA A 241 10.76 -4.52 -7.79
N ILE A 242 9.60 -3.96 -8.12
CA ILE A 242 8.72 -4.48 -9.18
C ILE A 242 9.07 -3.91 -10.57
N ASP A 243 9.72 -2.75 -10.59
CA ASP A 243 10.09 -1.98 -11.80
C ASP A 243 11.35 -1.14 -11.51
N ALA A 244 11.88 -0.44 -12.53
CA ALA A 244 12.90 0.59 -12.43
C ALA A 244 12.40 1.91 -13.03
N GLN A 245 12.45 3.00 -12.28
CA GLN A 245 12.09 4.34 -12.77
C GLN A 245 13.10 5.37 -12.27
N ASP A 246 13.39 6.40 -13.07
CA ASP A 246 14.03 7.60 -12.54
C ASP A 246 13.09 8.27 -11.55
N TYR A 247 13.67 8.84 -10.48
CA TYR A 247 12.87 9.65 -9.57
C TYR A 247 12.39 10.89 -10.32
N TYR A 248 13.31 11.55 -11.00
CA TYR A 248 13.04 12.65 -11.93
C TYR A 248 14.17 12.77 -12.97
N HIS A 249 13.82 13.10 -14.21
CA HIS A 249 14.73 12.95 -15.34
C HIS A 249 15.87 13.97 -15.43
N SER A 250 15.82 15.08 -14.68
CA SER A 250 16.78 16.18 -14.74
C SER A 250 17.27 16.57 -13.34
N LYS A 251 18.50 17.08 -13.25
CA LYS A 251 19.08 17.57 -11.97
C LYS A 251 18.86 19.07 -11.74
N PHE A 252 18.21 19.76 -12.67
CA PHE A 252 18.05 21.22 -12.59
C PHE A 252 16.70 21.59 -11.96
N PRO A 253 16.67 22.61 -11.08
CA PRO A 253 15.43 23.18 -10.57
C PRO A 253 14.56 23.73 -11.70
N ARG A 254 13.25 23.78 -11.45
CA ARG A 254 12.24 24.35 -12.35
C ARG A 254 11.54 25.52 -11.67
N ASP A 255 11.04 26.44 -12.47
CA ASP A 255 10.02 27.39 -12.03
C ASP A 255 8.65 26.82 -12.38
N ILE A 256 7.79 26.65 -11.37
CA ILE A 256 6.38 26.27 -11.55
C ILE A 256 5.55 27.35 -10.88
N ASN A 257 4.90 28.18 -11.70
CA ASN A 257 4.04 29.28 -11.26
C ASN A 257 4.74 30.25 -10.28
N GLY A 258 6.01 30.57 -10.52
CA GLY A 258 6.80 31.48 -9.67
C GLY A 258 7.39 30.83 -8.42
N THR A 259 7.24 29.51 -8.24
CA THR A 259 7.84 28.74 -7.17
C THR A 259 8.99 27.89 -7.71
N THR A 260 10.15 27.93 -7.04
CA THR A 260 11.25 27.02 -7.36
C THR A 260 10.91 25.60 -6.91
N VAL A 261 10.86 24.68 -7.87
CA VAL A 261 10.64 23.25 -7.66
C VAL A 261 11.95 22.51 -7.90
N TYR A 262 12.49 21.95 -6.83
CA TYR A 262 13.70 21.15 -6.87
C TYR A 262 13.46 19.77 -7.50
N PRO A 263 14.49 19.15 -8.11
CA PRO A 263 14.32 17.90 -8.83
C PRO A 263 14.07 16.69 -7.89
N ASN A 264 14.36 16.81 -6.59
CA ASN A 264 13.99 15.84 -5.56
C ASN A 264 12.62 16.09 -4.89
N ASN A 265 11.83 17.03 -5.41
CA ASN A 265 10.46 17.27 -4.97
C ASN A 265 9.55 16.09 -5.40
N TYR A 266 8.92 15.41 -4.43
CA TYR A 266 8.12 14.22 -4.69
C TYR A 266 6.81 14.53 -5.42
N GLU A 267 6.12 15.60 -5.02
CA GLU A 267 4.85 16.04 -5.61
C GLU A 267 4.95 16.19 -7.13
N HIS A 268 6.06 16.77 -7.59
CA HIS A 268 6.36 17.02 -9.00
C HIS A 268 7.37 16.04 -9.61
N SER A 269 7.53 14.86 -9.01
CA SER A 269 8.43 13.81 -9.50
C SER A 269 7.79 12.96 -10.61
N HIS A 270 8.62 12.39 -11.48
CA HIS A 270 8.15 11.46 -12.51
C HIS A 270 7.69 10.14 -11.90
N ILE A 271 8.42 9.64 -10.89
CA ILE A 271 8.08 8.38 -10.24
C ILE A 271 6.72 8.42 -9.56
N ARG A 272 6.32 9.56 -8.96
CA ARG A 272 4.97 9.72 -8.39
C ARG A 272 3.89 9.70 -9.48
N ALA A 273 4.12 10.40 -10.59
CA ALA A 273 3.19 10.42 -11.72
C ALA A 273 3.02 9.01 -12.30
N TRP A 274 4.12 8.28 -12.51
CA TRP A 274 4.10 6.90 -12.97
C TRP A 274 3.36 5.98 -12.00
N LEU A 275 3.59 6.08 -10.68
CA LEU A 275 2.91 5.27 -9.67
C LEU A 275 1.38 5.44 -9.71
N ASN A 276 0.91 6.68 -9.83
CA ASN A 276 -0.51 7.02 -9.73
C ASN A 276 -1.26 6.99 -11.06
N ASP A 277 -0.56 6.86 -12.18
CA ASP A 277 -1.15 6.72 -13.50
C ASP A 277 -0.77 5.38 -14.15
N THR A 278 0.42 5.27 -14.73
CA THR A 278 0.84 4.09 -15.50
C THR A 278 0.81 2.80 -14.67
N PHE A 279 1.46 2.77 -13.51
CA PHE A 279 1.49 1.59 -12.64
C PHE A 279 0.10 1.28 -12.10
N TYR A 280 -0.59 2.26 -11.50
CA TYR A 280 -1.95 2.06 -10.97
C TYR A 280 -2.92 1.52 -12.02
N ASN A 281 -2.86 2.05 -13.25
CA ASN A 281 -3.76 1.63 -14.32
C ASN A 281 -3.41 0.27 -14.92
N THR A 282 -2.13 -0.11 -14.89
CA THR A 282 -1.66 -1.42 -15.35
C THR A 282 -1.89 -2.51 -14.31
N ALA A 283 -1.64 -2.20 -13.03
CA ALA A 283 -1.51 -3.21 -11.99
C ALA A 283 -2.86 -3.70 -11.42
N PHE A 284 -3.88 -2.83 -11.43
CA PHE A 284 -5.12 -3.09 -10.71
C PHE A 284 -6.34 -3.11 -11.64
N THR A 285 -7.20 -4.11 -11.44
CA THR A 285 -8.50 -4.20 -12.10
C THR A 285 -9.48 -3.13 -11.59
N THR A 286 -10.58 -2.91 -12.29
CA THR A 286 -11.62 -1.96 -11.85
C THR A 286 -12.14 -2.25 -10.44
N THR A 287 -12.32 -3.52 -10.08
CA THR A 287 -12.79 -3.92 -8.74
C THR A 287 -11.72 -3.66 -7.68
N GLU A 288 -10.46 -3.99 -7.95
CA GLU A 288 -9.35 -3.72 -7.03
C GLU A 288 -9.14 -2.21 -6.83
N LYS A 289 -9.27 -1.41 -7.89
CA LYS A 289 -9.19 0.06 -7.82
C LYS A 289 -10.19 0.69 -6.84
N ILE A 290 -11.36 0.07 -6.63
CA ILE A 290 -12.35 0.53 -5.65
C ILE A 290 -11.86 0.29 -4.21
N MET A 291 -11.04 -0.73 -4.00
CA MET A 291 -10.46 -1.07 -2.70
C MET A 291 -9.27 -0.18 -2.34
N ILE A 292 -8.63 0.48 -3.31
CA ILE A 292 -7.44 1.32 -3.07
C ILE A 292 -7.89 2.68 -2.54
N ASP A 293 -7.41 3.01 -1.34
CA ASP A 293 -7.70 4.28 -0.70
C ASP A 293 -6.87 5.42 -1.30
N THR A 294 -7.49 6.60 -1.44
CA THR A 294 -6.72 7.82 -1.73
C THR A 294 -6.17 8.36 -0.42
N THR A 295 -4.87 8.22 -0.23
CA THR A 295 -4.17 8.54 1.02
C THR A 295 -3.59 9.94 0.95
N ASN A 296 -3.77 10.74 2.01
CA ASN A 296 -2.97 11.94 2.22
C ASN A 296 -1.57 11.52 2.69
N VAL A 297 -0.61 11.57 1.79
CA VAL A 297 0.79 11.16 1.99
C VAL A 297 1.58 12.36 2.50
N ASP A 298 2.07 12.26 3.73
CA ASP A 298 2.93 13.28 4.35
C ASP A 298 4.29 13.37 3.63
N ASN A 299 4.57 14.56 3.09
CA ASN A 299 5.84 14.94 2.46
C ASN A 299 6.54 16.10 3.20
N SER A 300 6.04 16.46 4.38
CA SER A 300 6.62 17.50 5.23
C SER A 300 7.88 17.00 5.96
N VAL A 301 8.48 17.87 6.78
CA VAL A 301 9.74 17.59 7.50
C VAL A 301 9.66 16.31 8.34
N SER A 302 8.51 16.01 8.96
CA SER A 302 8.28 14.81 9.77
C SER A 302 8.48 13.51 9.00
N SER A 303 8.23 13.50 7.70
CA SER A 303 8.44 12.33 6.85
C SER A 303 9.91 12.06 6.52
N THR A 304 10.78 13.07 6.69
CA THR A 304 12.15 13.00 6.17
C THR A 304 13.17 12.48 7.17
N GLY A 305 12.85 12.51 8.47
CA GLY A 305 13.75 12.16 9.57
C GLY A 305 14.88 13.15 9.85
N TYR A 306 14.90 14.30 9.16
CA TYR A 306 15.90 15.36 9.35
C TYR A 306 15.19 16.70 9.48
N ASP A 307 15.39 17.40 10.59
CA ASP A 307 14.84 18.73 10.85
C ASP A 307 16.01 19.71 11.10
N PRO A 308 16.16 20.78 10.28
CA PRO A 308 15.31 21.14 9.15
C PRO A 308 15.63 20.34 7.88
N ASN A 309 14.64 20.21 6.99
CA ASN A 309 14.85 19.76 5.61
C ASN A 309 14.22 20.78 4.64
N PRO A 310 15.04 21.60 3.94
CA PRO A 310 14.54 22.70 3.10
C PRO A 310 13.94 22.23 1.77
N TYR A 311 14.00 20.93 1.45
CA TYR A 311 13.58 20.38 0.15
C TYR A 311 12.28 19.58 0.23
N VAL A 312 11.56 19.69 1.36
CA VAL A 312 10.20 19.15 1.50
C VAL A 312 9.25 19.76 0.48
N CYS A 313 8.12 19.10 0.26
CA CYS A 313 7.05 19.57 -0.63
C CYS A 313 5.69 19.39 0.05
N ASP A 314 4.63 19.87 -0.60
CA ASP A 314 3.29 19.73 -0.06
C ASP A 314 2.89 18.25 0.01
N SER A 315 2.08 17.92 1.01
CA SER A 315 1.51 16.58 1.13
C SER A 315 0.57 16.29 -0.04
N THR A 316 0.60 15.06 -0.53
CA THR A 316 -0.08 14.65 -1.77
C THR A 316 -1.23 13.71 -1.49
N ASN A 317 -2.24 13.68 -2.37
CA ASN A 317 -3.29 12.66 -2.33
C ASN A 317 -2.97 11.56 -3.35
N ASP A 318 -2.46 10.44 -2.86
CA ASP A 318 -1.92 9.36 -3.70
C ASP A 318 -2.65 8.04 -3.44
N LYS A 319 -2.85 7.27 -4.51
CA LYS A 319 -3.36 5.89 -4.45
C LYS A 319 -2.24 4.89 -4.26
N VAL A 320 -1.08 5.17 -4.86
CA VAL A 320 0.13 4.37 -4.74
C VAL A 320 1.31 5.32 -4.56
N PHE A 321 2.19 5.02 -3.62
CA PHE A 321 3.30 5.88 -3.26
C PHE A 321 4.55 5.08 -2.88
N LEU A 322 5.67 5.77 -2.68
CA LEU A 322 6.88 5.19 -2.09
C LEU A 322 6.90 5.48 -0.60
N LEU A 323 7.46 4.57 0.21
CA LEU A 323 7.69 4.88 1.62
C LEU A 323 8.61 6.09 1.80
N SER A 324 8.41 6.82 2.89
CA SER A 324 9.31 7.87 3.35
C SER A 324 10.43 7.29 4.20
N TYR A 325 11.43 8.12 4.49
CA TYR A 325 12.49 7.81 5.42
C TYR A 325 11.94 7.45 6.81
N SER A 326 10.97 8.22 7.32
CA SER A 326 10.37 7.96 8.63
C SER A 326 9.57 6.66 8.67
N GLU A 327 8.94 6.27 7.55
CA GLU A 327 8.21 5.00 7.47
C GLU A 327 9.15 3.79 7.39
N VAL A 328 10.26 3.86 6.65
CA VAL A 328 11.24 2.75 6.60
C VAL A 328 12.11 2.66 7.85
N THR A 329 11.96 3.58 8.81
CA THR A 329 12.59 3.53 10.13
C THR A 329 11.56 3.34 11.25
N ASN A 330 10.30 3.03 10.89
CA ASN A 330 9.23 2.83 11.85
C ASN A 330 9.20 1.39 12.35
N THR A 331 9.50 1.20 13.64
CA THR A 331 9.47 -0.13 14.29
C THR A 331 8.09 -0.74 14.33
N ASN A 332 7.03 0.07 14.27
CA ASN A 332 5.67 -0.46 14.17
C ASN A 332 5.45 -1.17 12.84
N TYR A 333 6.21 -0.88 11.77
CA TYR A 333 6.11 -1.60 10.50
C TYR A 333 7.09 -2.79 10.41
N GLY A 334 7.76 -3.12 11.52
CA GLY A 334 8.73 -4.20 11.61
C GLY A 334 10.12 -3.84 11.08
N PHE A 335 10.40 -2.55 10.84
CA PHE A 335 11.73 -2.09 10.43
C PHE A 335 12.59 -1.72 11.63
N ASP A 336 13.91 -1.78 11.46
CA ASP A 336 14.85 -1.29 12.44
C ASP A 336 14.80 0.26 12.52
N ALA A 337 14.65 0.79 13.74
CA ALA A 337 14.71 2.22 14.02
C ALA A 337 16.05 2.85 13.62
N TYR A 338 17.14 2.08 13.71
CA TYR A 338 18.47 2.58 13.39
C TYR A 338 18.68 2.60 11.87
N GLN A 339 18.72 3.80 11.30
CA GLN A 339 18.85 3.99 9.86
C GLN A 339 20.19 3.54 9.25
N LEU A 340 21.25 3.39 10.07
CA LEU A 340 22.58 2.98 9.64
C LEU A 340 22.77 1.46 9.75
N SER A 341 21.86 0.72 10.39
CA SER A 341 21.92 -0.74 10.40
C SER A 341 21.41 -1.32 9.09
N THR A 342 21.98 -2.47 8.74
CA THR A 342 21.39 -3.38 7.77
C THR A 342 20.13 -3.98 8.37
N ASP A 343 19.05 -4.03 7.59
CA ASP A 343 17.77 -4.60 8.02
C ASP A 343 17.20 -5.50 6.92
N ILE A 344 17.00 -6.78 7.24
CA ILE A 344 16.48 -7.78 6.31
C ILE A 344 15.06 -7.45 5.84
N ASN A 345 14.25 -6.79 6.68
CA ASN A 345 12.87 -6.43 6.34
C ASN A 345 12.82 -5.29 5.32
N ARG A 346 13.86 -4.45 5.31
CA ARG A 346 14.08 -3.40 4.30
C ARG A 346 14.66 -3.94 2.99
N LYS A 347 15.30 -5.11 2.97
CA LYS A 347 15.85 -5.64 1.71
C LYS A 347 14.75 -5.99 0.71
N LYS A 348 15.00 -5.69 -0.57
CA LYS A 348 14.09 -5.98 -1.69
C LYS A 348 14.86 -6.58 -2.84
N SER A 349 14.44 -7.76 -3.28
CA SER A 349 14.93 -8.39 -4.50
C SER A 349 14.19 -7.79 -5.69
N PRO A 350 14.86 -7.53 -6.82
CA PRO A 350 14.18 -7.15 -8.05
C PRO A 350 13.45 -8.35 -8.67
N SER A 351 12.31 -8.09 -9.32
CA SER A 351 11.70 -9.05 -10.25
C SER A 351 12.56 -9.21 -11.51
N ASP A 352 12.40 -10.30 -12.27
CA ASP A 352 13.10 -10.45 -13.55
C ASP A 352 12.74 -9.32 -14.52
N TYR A 353 11.47 -8.89 -14.51
CA TYR A 353 11.02 -7.73 -15.27
C TYR A 353 11.78 -6.46 -14.85
N ALA A 354 11.92 -6.18 -13.56
CA ALA A 354 12.68 -5.03 -13.07
C ALA A 354 14.16 -5.06 -13.50
N LEU A 355 14.78 -6.25 -13.52
CA LEU A 355 16.13 -6.43 -14.07
C LEU A 355 16.19 -6.10 -15.57
N SER A 356 15.17 -6.51 -16.33
CA SER A 356 15.06 -6.13 -17.76
C SER A 356 14.85 -4.64 -17.95
N GLN A 357 14.26 -3.96 -16.97
CA GLN A 357 14.12 -2.51 -16.94
C GLN A 357 15.39 -1.80 -16.42
N GLY A 358 16.46 -2.52 -16.07
CA GLY A 358 17.75 -1.92 -15.70
C GLY A 358 17.99 -1.73 -14.20
N VAL A 359 17.16 -2.31 -13.32
CA VAL A 359 17.50 -2.37 -11.88
C VAL A 359 18.84 -3.08 -11.71
N ASN A 360 19.76 -2.45 -10.98
CA ASN A 360 21.02 -3.08 -10.60
C ASN A 360 20.81 -4.00 -9.39
N ARG A 361 21.08 -5.29 -9.58
CA ARG A 361 21.09 -6.31 -8.53
C ARG A 361 22.49 -6.54 -7.98
N ILE A 362 22.62 -6.40 -6.67
CA ILE A 362 23.83 -6.77 -5.93
C ILE A 362 23.88 -8.29 -5.74
N ALA A 363 24.76 -8.95 -6.51
CA ALA A 363 24.86 -10.41 -6.64
C ALA A 363 24.91 -11.15 -5.30
N ASP A 364 25.78 -10.75 -4.38
CA ASP A 364 26.00 -11.42 -3.09
C ASP A 364 24.75 -11.47 -2.19
N SER A 365 23.84 -10.50 -2.38
CA SER A 365 22.68 -10.30 -1.51
C SER A 365 21.35 -10.61 -2.18
N ASN A 366 21.36 -10.88 -3.49
CA ASN A 366 20.20 -10.93 -4.38
C ASN A 366 19.22 -9.77 -4.13
N SER A 367 19.72 -8.56 -3.89
CA SER A 367 18.92 -7.39 -3.51
C SER A 367 19.30 -6.17 -4.35
N SER A 368 18.45 -5.14 -4.31
CA SER A 368 18.58 -3.92 -5.10
C SER A 368 18.47 -2.70 -4.21
N TYR A 369 19.00 -1.58 -4.70
CA TYR A 369 18.66 -0.27 -4.16
C TYR A 369 17.25 0.10 -4.63
N TYR A 370 16.47 0.79 -3.79
CA TYR A 370 15.16 1.30 -4.20
C TYR A 370 14.87 2.69 -3.62
N TRP A 371 14.07 3.46 -4.36
CA TRP A 371 13.74 4.83 -4.02
C TRP A 371 12.82 4.95 -2.81
N LEU A 372 13.04 6.00 -2.02
CA LEU A 372 12.09 6.53 -1.05
C LEU A 372 11.56 7.86 -1.56
N ARG A 373 10.36 8.27 -1.12
CA ARG A 373 9.83 9.59 -1.51
C ARG A 373 10.58 10.76 -0.87
N SER A 374 11.25 10.55 0.25
CA SER A 374 11.87 11.63 1.02
C SER A 374 13.07 12.29 0.30
N PRO A 375 13.14 13.63 0.27
CA PRO A 375 14.30 14.35 -0.27
C PRO A 375 15.51 14.27 0.66
N HIS A 376 16.72 14.33 0.09
CA HIS A 376 17.94 14.47 0.89
C HIS A 376 18.12 15.92 1.38
N SER A 377 18.31 16.10 2.69
CA SER A 377 18.34 17.44 3.32
C SER A 377 19.53 18.32 2.93
N GLY A 378 20.65 17.73 2.49
CA GLY A 378 21.87 18.48 2.15
C GLY A 378 22.09 18.74 0.65
N ASN A 379 21.26 18.20 -0.25
CA ASN A 379 21.45 18.34 -1.69
C ASN A 379 20.12 18.14 -2.44
N TYR A 380 19.67 19.19 -3.14
CA TYR A 380 18.42 19.20 -3.90
C TYR A 380 18.41 18.24 -5.09
N GLU A 381 19.57 17.77 -5.56
CA GLU A 381 19.67 16.82 -6.66
C GLU A 381 19.41 15.38 -6.22
N ASN A 382 19.35 15.14 -4.89
CA ASN A 382 19.31 13.79 -4.34
C ASN A 382 17.99 13.49 -3.63
N ALA A 383 17.45 12.30 -3.88
CA ALA A 383 16.39 11.67 -3.09
C ALA A 383 16.97 10.56 -2.21
N ARG A 384 16.27 10.22 -1.13
CA ARG A 384 16.64 9.11 -0.24
C ARG A 384 16.36 7.78 -0.92
N ARG A 385 17.10 6.76 -0.52
CA ARG A 385 16.96 5.38 -0.99
C ARG A 385 17.31 4.41 0.11
N VAL A 386 16.83 3.18 -0.01
CA VAL A 386 17.33 2.05 0.78
C VAL A 386 18.41 1.33 -0.02
N ARG A 387 19.48 0.93 0.66
CA ARG A 387 20.56 0.13 0.07
C ARG A 387 20.17 -1.34 -0.06
N ALA A 388 20.88 -2.06 -0.93
CA ALA A 388 20.70 -3.51 -1.10
C ALA A 388 20.97 -4.33 0.18
N ASP A 389 21.67 -3.78 1.17
CA ASP A 389 21.88 -4.38 2.50
C ASP A 389 20.79 -3.98 3.53
N GLY A 390 19.83 -3.15 3.13
CA GLY A 390 18.75 -2.66 3.97
C GLY A 390 19.07 -1.38 4.74
N MET A 391 20.23 -0.72 4.55
CA MET A 391 20.50 0.57 5.20
C MET A 391 19.61 1.70 4.63
N ALA A 392 18.92 2.45 5.49
CA ALA A 392 17.96 3.50 5.09
C ALA A 392 18.55 4.93 5.03
N ALA A 393 19.78 5.12 5.51
CA ALA A 393 20.48 6.40 5.51
C ALA A 393 20.93 6.91 4.12
N ALA A 394 20.77 6.11 3.08
CA ALA A 394 21.36 6.39 1.78
C ALA A 394 20.55 7.38 0.94
N TYR A 395 21.22 7.94 -0.05
CA TYR A 395 20.65 8.85 -1.04
C TYR A 395 21.36 8.64 -2.39
N ASN A 396 20.76 9.15 -3.47
CA ASN A 396 21.46 9.37 -4.73
C ASN A 396 20.74 10.39 -5.62
N ILE A 397 21.41 10.76 -6.71
CA ILE A 397 20.91 11.67 -7.73
C ILE A 397 19.61 11.16 -8.35
N VAL A 398 18.62 12.03 -8.45
CA VAL A 398 17.26 11.68 -8.90
C VAL A 398 17.18 11.17 -10.34
N THR A 399 18.20 11.48 -11.15
CA THR A 399 18.34 11.03 -12.53
C THR A 399 18.79 9.58 -12.65
N ALA A 400 19.09 8.89 -11.54
CA ALA A 400 19.42 7.47 -11.57
C ALA A 400 18.18 6.63 -11.91
N ALA A 401 18.29 5.81 -12.95
CA ALA A 401 17.22 4.96 -13.47
C ALA A 401 17.41 3.47 -13.13
N SER A 402 18.51 3.12 -12.46
CA SER A 402 18.87 1.73 -12.13
C SER A 402 18.43 1.28 -10.74
N TYR A 403 17.52 2.00 -10.09
CA TYR A 403 16.97 1.63 -8.78
C TYR A 403 15.56 1.09 -8.91
N GLY A 404 15.28 0.14 -8.02
CA GLY A 404 13.99 -0.47 -7.88
C GLY A 404 12.91 0.52 -7.45
N VAL A 405 11.71 0.26 -7.91
CA VAL A 405 10.48 0.86 -7.39
C VAL A 405 9.80 -0.16 -6.50
N VAL A 406 9.54 0.20 -5.25
CA VAL A 406 8.86 -0.64 -4.26
C VAL A 406 7.58 0.10 -3.84
N PRO A 407 6.45 -0.15 -4.53
CA PRO A 407 5.21 0.54 -4.26
C PRO A 407 4.65 0.21 -2.87
N ALA A 408 3.94 1.18 -2.31
CA ALA A 408 3.12 1.03 -1.11
C ALA A 408 1.74 1.67 -1.35
N LEU A 409 0.71 1.13 -0.68
CA LEU A 409 -0.66 1.64 -0.79
C LEU A 409 -1.51 1.20 0.40
N TRP A 410 -2.61 1.91 0.65
CA TRP A 410 -3.65 1.49 1.57
C TRP A 410 -4.82 0.85 0.82
N ILE A 411 -5.32 -0.28 1.31
CA ILE A 411 -6.58 -0.86 0.86
C ILE A 411 -7.65 -0.80 1.95
N ILE A 412 -8.90 -0.60 1.56
CA ILE A 412 -10.10 -0.69 2.40
C ILE A 412 -10.41 -2.16 2.67
N LEU A 413 -10.86 -2.49 3.87
CA LEU A 413 -11.20 -3.85 4.32
C LEU A 413 -12.70 -4.11 4.47
#